data_AF-A0A0E0M0V4-F1
#
_entry.id   AF-A0A0E0M0V4-F1
#
_cell.length_a   1.000
_cell.length_b   1.000
_cell.length_c   1.000
_cell.angle_alpha   90.00
_cell.angle_beta   90.00
_cell.angle_gamma   90.00
#
_symmetry.space_group_name_H-M   'P 1'
#
loop_
_entity.id
_entity.type
_entity.pdbx_description
1 polymer ?
#
loop_
_entity_poly.entity_id
_entity_poly.type
_entity_poly.pdbx_seq_one_letter_code
_entity_poly.pdbx_strand_id
1 'polypeptide(L)'
;MTPSSDLDLEDWLDSRANSYDIYVLGFQEIVPLNARNVLGPRNSCISTKWNSLIGEALNKRRRKGAVLHQEITNTSATERPAQEEHFRCIMSKQMVGIFMSVWVISNLRPYIHHLNVSCVGSGIMGYLGNKGSVSIRFVLHETSFCFVCCHLASGGKQGDVLLRNFDAADILMRTRFPGGANQELPKKILDHDQVVLLGDLNYRISLEEAETRLLVEDKNWSILLESDQLLIEFSTGRHFDGWQEGLITFSPTYKYHPNSDQYYWCFDGALGKKKRAPAWCDRILWRGKGLKQIQYDTCNYRLSDHRPVRAVFHAECVIRGDADCACGCIALSSSSE
;
A
#
# COMPACT_ATOMS: atom_id res chain seq x y z
N MET A 1 6.74 8.22 12.39
CA MET A 1 6.54 8.81 13.75
C MET A 1 5.16 8.43 14.27
N THR A 2 4.84 8.61 15.57
CA THR A 2 3.44 8.47 16.01
C THR A 2 2.63 9.60 15.35
N PRO A 3 1.57 9.28 14.58
CA PRO A 3 0.79 10.31 13.91
C PRO A 3 0.10 11.21 14.93
N SER A 4 -0.03 12.49 14.60
CA SER A 4 -0.77 13.44 15.44
C SER A 4 -2.25 13.07 15.50
N SER A 5 -2.94 13.46 16.57
CA SER A 5 -4.36 13.12 16.75
C SER A 5 -5.30 13.92 15.84
N ASP A 6 -4.84 15.04 15.31
CA ASP A 6 -5.55 15.93 14.37
C ASP A 6 -5.21 15.63 12.90
N LEU A 7 -4.51 14.53 12.63
CA LEU A 7 -4.12 14.15 11.28
C LEU A 7 -5.37 13.88 10.42
N ASP A 8 -5.55 14.69 9.37
CA ASP A 8 -6.64 14.50 8.41
C ASP A 8 -6.23 13.51 7.32
N LEU A 9 -6.96 12.39 7.26
CA LEU A 9 -6.77 11.32 6.29
C LEU A 9 -7.85 11.31 5.21
N GLU A 10 -8.81 12.25 5.20
CA GLU A 10 -9.94 12.20 4.27
C GLU A 10 -9.53 12.26 2.79
N ASP A 11 -8.64 13.19 2.43
CA ASP A 11 -8.16 13.37 1.04
C ASP A 11 -7.31 12.17 0.60
N TRP A 12 -6.43 11.73 1.51
CA TRP A 12 -5.56 10.59 1.26
C TRP A 12 -6.37 9.30 1.03
N LEU A 13 -7.31 8.99 1.92
CA LEU A 13 -8.14 7.79 1.81
C LEU A 13 -9.24 7.92 0.76
N ASP A 14 -9.45 9.10 0.17
CA ASP A 14 -10.62 9.42 -0.64
C ASP A 14 -11.92 8.91 0.01
N SER A 15 -12.04 9.13 1.32
CA SER A 15 -13.20 8.65 2.08
C SER A 15 -14.49 9.38 1.69
N ARG A 16 -14.37 10.40 0.83
CA ARG A 16 -15.48 11.19 0.30
C ARG A 16 -16.19 10.51 -0.87
N ALA A 17 -15.49 9.70 -1.65
CA ALA A 17 -16.08 8.94 -2.75
C ALA A 17 -17.14 7.93 -2.26
N ASN A 18 -16.96 7.38 -1.05
CA ASN A 18 -17.86 6.43 -0.39
C ASN A 18 -18.27 5.22 -1.27
N SER A 19 -17.39 4.82 -2.18
CA SER A 19 -17.66 3.85 -3.26
C SER A 19 -16.84 2.57 -3.15
N TYR A 20 -16.07 2.39 -2.08
CA TYR A 20 -15.13 1.27 -1.93
C TYR A 20 -15.67 0.23 -0.95
N ASP A 21 -15.38 -1.05 -1.18
CA ASP A 21 -15.78 -2.15 -0.30
C ASP A 21 -14.63 -2.58 0.63
N ILE A 22 -13.39 -2.46 0.13
CA ILE A 22 -12.18 -2.84 0.84
C ILE A 22 -11.15 -1.73 0.71
N TYR A 23 -10.55 -1.33 1.84
CA TYR A 23 -9.34 -0.51 1.86
C TYR A 23 -8.16 -1.36 2.31
N VAL A 24 -7.05 -1.26 1.59
CA VAL A 24 -5.79 -1.88 1.94
C VAL A 24 -4.72 -0.79 2.00
N LEU A 25 -4.17 -0.58 3.19
CA LEU A 25 -3.27 0.53 3.47
C LEU A 25 -1.91 -0.01 3.89
N GLY A 26 -0.88 0.29 3.11
CA GLY A 26 0.51 -0.03 3.37
C GLY A 26 1.31 1.22 3.73
N PHE A 27 2.08 1.15 4.81
CA PHE A 27 2.94 2.25 5.25
C PHE A 27 4.36 1.75 5.49
N GLN A 28 5.34 2.60 5.22
CA GLN A 28 6.74 2.39 5.53
C GLN A 28 7.24 3.51 6.46
N GLU A 29 8.36 3.27 7.14
CA GLU A 29 9.02 4.22 8.05
C GLU A 29 8.17 4.79 9.21
N ILE A 30 7.02 4.17 9.53
CA ILE A 30 6.11 4.65 10.60
C ILE A 30 6.75 4.75 11.99
N VAL A 31 7.94 4.19 12.21
CA VAL A 31 8.75 4.35 13.41
C VAL A 31 10.18 4.82 13.10
N PRO A 32 10.78 5.71 13.92
CA PRO A 32 12.19 6.07 13.77
C PRO A 32 13.11 4.85 13.89
N LEU A 33 14.17 4.81 13.09
CA LEU A 33 15.14 3.72 13.12
C LEU A 33 16.12 3.89 14.28
N ASN A 34 15.89 3.18 15.38
CA ASN A 34 16.83 3.05 16.48
C ASN A 34 16.83 1.61 17.01
N ALA A 35 17.88 1.23 17.77
CA ALA A 35 18.04 -0.14 18.26
C ALA A 35 16.81 -0.64 19.04
N ARG A 36 16.13 0.25 19.78
CA ARG A 36 14.90 -0.07 20.50
C ARG A 36 13.75 -0.45 19.57
N ASN A 37 13.58 0.25 18.45
CA ASN A 37 12.49 -0.03 17.51
C ASN A 37 12.77 -1.23 16.60
N VAL A 38 14.04 -1.60 16.42
CA VAL A 38 14.46 -2.75 15.60
C VAL A 38 14.56 -4.04 16.41
N LEU A 39 15.10 -3.97 17.64
CA LEU A 39 15.39 -5.13 18.50
C LEU A 39 14.52 -5.21 19.76
N GLY A 40 13.84 -4.11 20.11
CA GLY A 40 13.01 -4.05 21.31
C GLY A 40 11.60 -4.64 21.09
N PRO A 41 10.80 -4.71 22.16
CA PRO A 41 9.43 -5.23 22.09
C PRO A 41 8.59 -4.40 21.12
N ARG A 42 7.67 -5.07 20.40
CA ARG A 42 6.80 -4.42 19.41
C ARG A 42 6.04 -3.26 20.04
N ASN A 43 6.14 -2.09 19.43
CA ASN A 43 5.45 -0.89 19.90
C ASN A 43 4.01 -0.85 19.39
N SER A 44 3.13 -1.69 19.96
CA SER A 44 1.73 -1.83 19.52
C SER A 44 0.94 -0.52 19.56
N CYS A 45 1.36 0.46 20.36
CA CYS A 45 0.65 1.74 20.47
C CYS A 45 0.61 2.52 19.15
N ILE A 46 1.65 2.39 18.30
CA ILE A 46 1.72 3.12 17.02
C ILE A 46 0.73 2.53 16.02
N SER A 47 0.73 1.21 15.85
CA SER A 47 -0.26 0.51 15.00
C SER A 47 -1.69 0.76 15.48
N THR A 48 -1.93 0.78 16.80
CA THR A 48 -3.25 1.08 17.37
C THR A 48 -3.69 2.50 17.07
N LYS A 49 -2.77 3.48 17.16
CA LYS A 49 -3.09 4.88 16.85
C LYS A 49 -3.42 5.07 15.37
N TRP A 50 -2.63 4.49 14.46
CA TRP A 50 -2.94 4.46 13.03
C TRP A 50 -4.31 3.84 12.77
N ASN A 51 -4.59 2.67 13.36
CA ASN A 51 -5.89 2.03 13.20
C ASN A 51 -7.04 2.93 13.69
N SER A 52 -6.87 3.64 14.81
CA SER A 52 -7.90 4.57 15.30
C SER A 52 -8.17 5.69 14.29
N LEU A 53 -7.13 6.37 13.82
CA LEU A 53 -7.25 7.49 12.88
C LEU A 53 -7.87 7.05 11.55
N ILE A 54 -7.43 5.91 11.01
CA ILE A 54 -8.00 5.34 9.78
C ILE A 54 -9.48 4.99 10.00
N GLY A 55 -9.80 4.28 11.08
CA GLY A 55 -11.17 3.89 11.39
C GLY A 55 -12.11 5.08 11.60
N GLU A 56 -11.62 6.14 12.22
CA GLU A 56 -12.34 7.41 12.36
C GLU A 56 -12.57 8.06 10.99
N ALA A 57 -11.53 8.21 10.17
CA ALA A 57 -11.61 8.83 8.85
C ALA A 57 -12.56 8.08 7.90
N LEU A 58 -12.49 6.75 7.83
CA LEU A 58 -13.35 5.92 6.98
C LEU A 58 -14.83 5.96 7.40
N ASN A 59 -15.11 6.10 8.70
CA ASN A 59 -16.47 6.04 9.23
C ASN A 59 -17.09 7.40 9.55
N LYS A 60 -16.32 8.50 9.45
CA LYS A 60 -16.75 9.86 9.83
C LYS A 60 -18.05 10.31 9.15
N ARG A 61 -18.17 10.10 7.83
CA ARG A 61 -19.36 10.50 7.06
C ARG A 61 -20.55 9.58 7.27
N ARG A 62 -20.31 8.27 7.38
CA ARG A 62 -21.35 7.26 7.62
C ARG A 62 -22.05 7.50 8.97
N ARG A 63 -21.30 7.90 10.00
CA ARG A 63 -21.84 8.37 11.29
C ARG A 63 -22.69 9.64 11.15
N LYS A 64 -22.23 10.64 10.39
CA LYS A 64 -23.00 11.89 10.16
C LYS A 64 -24.32 11.64 9.42
N GLY A 65 -24.29 10.77 8.41
CA GLY A 65 -25.50 10.37 7.66
C GLY A 65 -26.52 9.66 8.55
N ALA A 66 -26.07 8.77 9.43
CA ALA A 66 -26.94 8.08 10.38
C ALA A 66 -27.61 9.04 11.37
N VAL A 67 -26.86 9.99 11.95
CA VAL A 67 -27.41 11.01 12.87
C VAL A 67 -28.47 11.87 12.17
N LEU A 68 -28.20 12.34 10.96
CA LEU A 68 -29.16 13.14 10.19
C LEU A 68 -30.43 12.34 9.85
N HIS A 69 -30.28 11.07 9.46
CA HIS A 69 -31.42 10.20 9.16
C HIS A 69 -32.29 9.92 10.39
N GLN A 70 -31.67 9.78 11.57
CA GLN A 70 -32.35 9.57 12.83
C GLN A 70 -33.10 10.82 13.32
N GLU A 71 -32.58 12.03 13.05
CA GLU A 71 -33.29 13.29 13.30
C GLU A 71 -34.52 13.46 12.41
N ILE A 72 -34.46 13.02 11.14
CA ILE A 72 -35.55 13.15 10.16
C ILE A 72 -36.65 12.10 10.37
N THR A 73 -36.31 10.87 10.78
CA THR A 73 -37.26 9.73 10.87
C THR A 73 -38.03 9.63 12.19
N ASN A 74 -37.87 10.59 13.10
CA ASN A 74 -38.61 10.68 14.36
C ASN A 74 -40.14 10.90 14.20
N THR A 75 -40.73 10.68 13.01
CA THR A 75 -42.17 10.84 12.75
C THR A 75 -42.94 9.62 12.22
N SER A 76 -42.35 8.44 12.04
CA SER A 76 -43.17 7.23 11.74
C SER A 76 -42.47 5.91 12.03
N ALA A 77 -43.18 5.03 12.72
CA ALA A 77 -42.72 3.73 13.22
C ALA A 77 -42.48 2.66 12.15
N THR A 78 -41.73 1.62 12.55
CA THR A 78 -41.68 0.24 12.01
C THR A 78 -40.81 -0.09 10.78
N GLU A 79 -39.69 0.59 10.57
CA GLU A 79 -38.59 0.01 9.78
C GLU A 79 -37.50 -0.51 10.73
N ARG A 80 -37.01 -1.75 10.50
CA ARG A 80 -35.82 -2.24 11.19
C ARG A 80 -34.71 -1.23 10.89
N PRO A 81 -33.95 -0.72 11.89
CA PRO A 81 -32.88 0.21 11.60
C PRO A 81 -31.98 -0.44 10.56
N ALA A 82 -31.86 0.20 9.39
CA ALA A 82 -30.92 -0.23 8.36
C ALA A 82 -29.58 -0.42 9.08
N GLN A 83 -29.01 -1.63 9.03
CA GLN A 83 -27.74 -1.88 9.69
C GLN A 83 -26.74 -0.86 9.16
N GLU A 84 -26.26 0.04 10.02
CA GLU A 84 -25.29 1.04 9.65
C GLU A 84 -24.07 0.33 9.07
N GLU A 85 -23.92 0.43 7.76
CA GLU A 85 -22.76 -0.08 7.07
C GLU A 85 -21.55 0.75 7.46
N HIS A 86 -20.53 0.10 8.04
CA HIS A 86 -19.31 0.75 8.50
C HIS A 86 -18.10 -0.11 8.19
N PHE A 87 -16.94 0.51 8.03
CA PHE A 87 -15.68 -0.19 7.83
C PHE A 87 -15.15 -0.75 9.15
N ARG A 88 -14.70 -1.99 9.09
CA ARG A 88 -13.99 -2.67 10.18
C ARG A 88 -12.61 -3.12 9.73
N CYS A 89 -11.60 -2.87 10.56
CA CYS A 89 -10.28 -3.46 10.37
C CYS A 89 -10.36 -4.97 10.61
N ILE A 90 -10.14 -5.78 9.57
CA ILE A 90 -10.14 -7.24 9.68
C ILE A 90 -8.76 -7.77 10.05
N MET A 91 -7.69 -7.09 9.61
CA MET A 91 -6.31 -7.44 9.91
C MET A 91 -5.45 -6.18 9.91
N SER A 92 -4.53 -6.09 10.85
CA SER A 92 -3.44 -5.13 10.79
C SER A 92 -2.16 -5.74 11.35
N LYS A 93 -1.03 -5.38 10.77
CA LYS A 93 0.27 -5.92 11.16
C LYS A 93 1.38 -4.91 10.94
N GLN A 94 2.23 -4.79 11.95
CA GLN A 94 3.46 -4.02 11.91
C GLN A 94 4.68 -4.95 12.01
N MET A 95 5.68 -4.71 11.15
CA MET A 95 7.04 -5.24 11.22
C MET A 95 8.03 -4.08 11.17
N VAL A 96 8.63 -3.74 12.31
CA VAL A 96 9.53 -2.57 12.46
C VAL A 96 8.82 -1.30 11.95
N GLY A 97 9.26 -0.73 10.82
CA GLY A 97 8.67 0.45 10.19
C GLY A 97 7.65 0.16 9.10
N ILE A 98 7.42 -1.10 8.74
CA ILE A 98 6.43 -1.50 7.74
C ILE A 98 5.13 -1.81 8.47
N PHE A 99 4.03 -1.19 8.05
CA PHE A 99 2.71 -1.41 8.59
C PHE A 99 1.72 -1.67 7.46
N MET A 100 0.78 -2.58 7.70
CA MET A 100 -0.28 -2.87 6.76
C MET A 100 -1.59 -3.07 7.50
N SER A 101 -2.69 -2.54 6.97
CA SER A 101 -4.03 -2.77 7.50
C SER A 101 -5.04 -3.00 6.37
N VAL A 102 -6.02 -3.86 6.63
CA VAL A 102 -7.11 -4.18 5.71
C VAL A 102 -8.43 -3.88 6.40
N TRP A 103 -9.24 -3.03 5.77
CA TRP A 103 -10.53 -2.58 6.25
C TRP A 103 -11.61 -2.98 5.27
N VAL A 104 -12.72 -3.49 5.78
CA VAL A 104 -13.81 -4.03 4.95
C VAL A 104 -15.13 -3.49 5.45
N ILE A 105 -16.02 -3.15 4.51
CA ILE A 105 -17.39 -2.75 4.80
C ILE A 105 -18.16 -3.90 5.48
N SER A 106 -18.97 -3.58 6.49
CA SER A 106 -19.50 -4.57 7.45
C SER A 106 -20.35 -5.68 6.83
N ASN A 107 -21.04 -5.41 5.72
CA ASN A 107 -21.87 -6.39 4.99
C ASN A 107 -21.03 -7.44 4.23
N LEU A 108 -19.78 -7.14 3.85
CA LEU A 108 -18.89 -8.06 3.14
C LEU A 108 -18.15 -9.01 4.10
N ARG A 109 -18.03 -8.63 5.38
CA ARG A 109 -17.29 -9.39 6.40
C ARG A 109 -17.70 -10.87 6.54
N PRO A 110 -18.98 -11.28 6.48
CA PRO A 110 -19.38 -12.69 6.60
C PRO A 110 -18.80 -13.59 5.51
N TYR A 111 -18.43 -13.04 4.36
CA TYR A 111 -17.90 -13.78 3.21
C TYR A 111 -16.37 -13.89 3.21
N ILE A 112 -15.70 -13.30 4.20
CA ILE A 112 -14.24 -13.35 4.33
C ILE A 112 -13.83 -14.41 5.34
N HIS A 113 -12.97 -15.32 4.90
CA HIS A 113 -12.40 -16.39 5.70
C HIS A 113 -10.93 -16.69 5.36
N HIS A 114 -10.31 -17.55 6.17
CA HIS A 114 -8.89 -17.92 6.05
C HIS A 114 -7.92 -16.73 6.06
N LEU A 115 -8.22 -15.72 6.86
CA LEU A 115 -7.37 -14.55 7.05
C LEU A 115 -6.04 -14.93 7.72
N ASN A 116 -4.92 -14.51 7.14
CA ASN A 116 -3.59 -14.80 7.67
C ASN A 116 -2.58 -13.70 7.33
N VAL A 117 -1.45 -13.69 8.03
CA VAL A 117 -0.39 -12.69 7.86
C VAL A 117 0.98 -13.31 7.97
N SER A 118 1.90 -12.89 7.11
CA SER A 118 3.30 -13.32 7.07
C SER A 118 4.21 -12.09 7.01
N CYS A 119 5.39 -12.18 7.62
CA CYS A 119 6.36 -11.10 7.65
C CYS A 119 7.73 -11.65 7.27
N VAL A 120 8.41 -11.00 6.33
CA VAL A 120 9.75 -11.37 5.87
C VAL A 120 10.65 -10.15 6.00
N GLY A 121 11.68 -10.22 6.84
CA GLY A 121 12.71 -9.17 6.90
C GLY A 121 13.80 -9.41 5.85
N SER A 122 14.26 -8.35 5.18
CA SER A 122 15.37 -8.38 4.20
C SER A 122 16.56 -7.49 4.61
N GLY A 123 16.58 -7.02 5.87
CA GLY A 123 17.66 -6.17 6.39
C GLY A 123 19.01 -6.89 6.59
N ILE A 124 19.88 -6.31 7.42
CA ILE A 124 21.19 -6.86 7.80
C ILE A 124 21.06 -8.35 8.18
N MET A 125 21.93 -9.19 7.60
CA MET A 125 21.93 -10.65 7.71
C MET A 125 20.68 -11.37 7.18
N GLY A 126 19.81 -10.73 6.40
CA GLY A 126 18.62 -11.35 5.80
C GLY A 126 17.43 -11.53 6.76
N TYR A 127 17.50 -10.98 7.97
CA TYR A 127 16.43 -11.10 8.99
C TYR A 127 16.29 -9.86 9.88
N LEU A 128 17.31 -9.01 10.02
CA LEU A 128 17.29 -7.84 10.92
C LEU A 128 17.28 -6.52 10.15
N GLY A 129 16.15 -5.82 10.13
CA GLY A 129 16.13 -4.43 9.67
C GLY A 129 14.74 -3.90 9.38
N ASN A 130 14.68 -2.67 8.89
CA ASN A 130 13.47 -1.95 8.50
C ASN A 130 13.04 -2.21 7.05
N LYS A 131 13.66 -3.18 6.39
CA LYS A 131 13.40 -3.60 5.01
C LYS A 131 12.80 -5.01 5.02
N GLY A 132 11.96 -5.28 4.03
CA GLY A 132 11.25 -6.54 3.90
C GLY A 132 9.79 -6.33 3.53
N SER A 133 8.90 -7.18 4.03
CA SER A 133 7.47 -7.09 3.78
C SER A 133 6.57 -7.50 4.93
N VAL A 134 5.35 -6.98 4.87
CA VAL A 134 4.17 -7.52 5.56
C VAL A 134 3.20 -8.00 4.48
N SER A 135 2.84 -9.27 4.52
CA SER A 135 1.90 -9.89 3.57
C SER A 135 0.62 -10.32 4.29
N ILE A 136 -0.53 -9.83 3.87
CA ILE A 136 -1.85 -10.22 4.39
C ILE A 136 -2.61 -10.97 3.29
N ARG A 137 -3.18 -12.13 3.62
CA ARG A 137 -4.04 -12.89 2.72
C ARG A 137 -5.38 -13.19 3.34
N PHE A 138 -6.39 -13.32 2.50
CA PHE A 138 -7.70 -13.86 2.86
C PHE A 138 -8.36 -14.47 1.64
N VAL A 139 -9.45 -15.19 1.85
CA VAL A 139 -10.32 -15.63 0.77
C VAL A 139 -11.67 -14.93 0.99
N LEU A 140 -12.16 -14.27 -0.06
CA LEU A 140 -13.46 -13.64 -0.13
C LEU A 140 -14.32 -14.45 -1.08
N HIS A 141 -15.44 -14.99 -0.59
CA HIS A 141 -16.16 -16.06 -1.27
C HIS A 141 -15.20 -17.20 -1.65
N GLU A 142 -15.04 -17.50 -2.95
CA GLU A 142 -14.11 -18.53 -3.43
C GLU A 142 -12.81 -17.95 -4.02
N THR A 143 -12.61 -16.64 -3.95
CA THR A 143 -11.43 -15.96 -4.54
C THR A 143 -10.41 -15.59 -3.48
N SER A 144 -9.18 -16.03 -3.69
CA SER A 144 -8.06 -15.79 -2.80
C SER A 144 -7.29 -14.51 -3.15
N PHE A 145 -7.08 -13.68 -2.13
CA PHE A 145 -6.35 -12.41 -2.22
C PHE A 145 -5.06 -12.48 -1.41
N CYS A 146 -3.97 -11.93 -1.96
CA CYS A 146 -2.74 -11.67 -1.22
C CYS A 146 -2.24 -10.25 -1.48
N PHE A 147 -2.16 -9.45 -0.41
CA PHE A 147 -1.63 -8.10 -0.46
C PHE A 147 -0.27 -8.06 0.25
N VAL A 148 0.73 -7.50 -0.41
CA VAL A 148 2.13 -7.49 0.05
C VAL A 148 2.62 -6.05 0.13
N CYS A 149 2.81 -5.54 1.35
CA CYS A 149 3.41 -4.23 1.60
C CYS A 149 4.92 -4.39 1.78
N CYS A 150 5.70 -3.83 0.84
CA CYS A 150 7.15 -3.94 0.77
C CYS A 150 7.86 -2.66 1.19
N HIS A 151 9.09 -2.82 1.67
CA HIS A 151 10.07 -1.74 1.76
C HIS A 151 11.42 -2.33 1.37
N LEU A 152 11.85 -2.09 0.13
CA LEU A 152 13.02 -2.75 -0.46
C LEU A 152 14.31 -1.96 -0.23
N ALA A 153 15.46 -2.57 -0.50
CA ALA A 153 16.77 -1.95 -0.41
C ALA A 153 16.82 -0.54 -1.03
N SER A 154 17.10 0.45 -0.19
CA SER A 154 17.33 1.83 -0.62
C SER A 154 18.71 1.95 -1.25
N GLY A 155 18.90 2.90 -2.16
CA GLY A 155 20.18 3.01 -2.85
C GLY A 155 20.02 3.63 -4.23
N GLY A 156 21.07 4.28 -4.70
CA GLY A 156 21.11 4.90 -6.04
C GLY A 156 22.47 4.78 -6.69
N LYS A 157 23.36 3.93 -6.13
CA LYS A 157 24.64 3.60 -6.74
C LYS A 157 24.41 2.49 -7.77
N GLN A 158 25.34 2.36 -8.70
CA GLN A 158 25.38 1.24 -9.62
C GLN A 158 25.37 -0.09 -8.84
N GLY A 159 24.50 -1.01 -9.24
CA GLY A 159 24.32 -2.31 -8.58
C GLY A 159 23.25 -2.33 -7.48
N ASP A 160 22.80 -1.18 -6.94
CA ASP A 160 21.75 -1.16 -5.90
C ASP A 160 20.40 -1.72 -6.42
N VAL A 161 20.17 -1.69 -7.73
CA VAL A 161 19.00 -2.32 -8.38
C VAL A 161 18.99 -3.84 -8.16
N LEU A 162 20.16 -4.49 -8.16
CA LEU A 162 20.26 -5.94 -7.93
C LEU A 162 19.89 -6.31 -6.50
N LEU A 163 20.15 -5.43 -5.53
CA LEU A 163 19.72 -5.63 -4.14
C LEU A 163 18.20 -5.55 -4.02
N ARG A 164 17.54 -4.62 -4.72
CA ARG A 164 16.07 -4.55 -4.77
C ARG A 164 15.44 -5.76 -5.44
N ASN A 165 16.02 -6.20 -6.55
CA ASN A 165 15.59 -7.42 -7.24
C ASN A 165 15.72 -8.64 -6.31
N PHE A 166 16.84 -8.75 -5.59
CA PHE A 166 17.06 -9.81 -4.62
C PHE A 166 16.04 -9.75 -3.48
N ASP A 167 15.80 -8.59 -2.88
CA ASP A 167 14.79 -8.41 -1.83
C ASP A 167 13.40 -8.85 -2.30
N ALA A 168 12.99 -8.42 -3.50
CA ALA A 168 11.69 -8.78 -4.08
C ALA A 168 11.58 -10.30 -4.29
N ALA A 169 12.59 -10.92 -4.88
CA ALA A 169 12.63 -12.37 -5.10
C ALA A 169 12.62 -13.16 -3.78
N ASP A 170 13.39 -12.72 -2.80
CA ASP A 170 13.50 -13.34 -1.49
C ASP A 170 12.17 -13.24 -0.70
N ILE A 171 11.47 -12.10 -0.80
CA ILE A 171 10.13 -11.93 -0.22
C ILE A 171 9.13 -12.92 -0.84
N LEU A 172 9.11 -13.06 -2.17
CA LEU A 172 8.24 -14.01 -2.87
C LEU A 172 8.58 -15.46 -2.47
N MET A 173 9.86 -15.77 -2.34
CA MET A 173 10.33 -17.11 -1.98
C MET A 173 10.06 -17.47 -0.51
N ARG A 174 10.31 -16.57 0.44
CA ARG A 174 10.24 -16.86 1.89
C ARG A 174 8.86 -16.71 2.47
N THR A 175 8.01 -15.85 1.89
CA THR A 175 6.64 -15.71 2.36
C THR A 175 5.92 -17.05 2.30
N ARG A 176 5.34 -17.44 3.44
CA ARG A 176 4.54 -18.64 3.58
C ARG A 176 3.36 -18.36 4.50
N PHE A 177 2.21 -18.91 4.14
CA PHE A 177 1.02 -18.95 4.98
C PHE A 177 0.75 -20.40 5.43
N PRO A 178 0.15 -20.60 6.61
CA PRO A 178 -0.30 -21.92 7.03
C PRO A 178 -1.30 -22.50 6.02
N GLY A 179 -1.09 -23.76 5.63
CA GLY A 179 -2.07 -24.53 4.87
C GLY A 179 -3.21 -24.98 5.78
N GLY A 180 -4.41 -25.14 5.22
CA GLY A 180 -5.53 -25.75 5.93
C GLY A 180 -5.33 -27.27 6.04
N ALA A 181 -5.77 -27.88 7.14
CA ALA A 181 -5.65 -29.33 7.33
C ALA A 181 -6.45 -30.14 6.29
N ASN A 182 -7.56 -29.59 5.77
CA ASN A 182 -8.52 -30.29 4.90
C ASN A 182 -8.87 -29.54 3.59
N GLN A 183 -8.25 -28.39 3.30
CA GLN A 183 -8.47 -27.60 2.07
C GLN A 183 -7.13 -27.15 1.51
N GLU A 184 -6.94 -27.28 0.20
CA GLU A 184 -5.79 -26.73 -0.53
C GLU A 184 -5.88 -25.20 -0.59
N LEU A 185 -5.49 -24.55 0.52
CA LEU A 185 -5.35 -23.10 0.55
C LEU A 185 -4.00 -22.69 -0.06
N PRO A 186 -3.94 -21.55 -0.79
CA PRO A 186 -2.69 -20.96 -1.25
C PRO A 186 -1.66 -20.83 -0.13
N LYS A 187 -0.42 -21.29 -0.37
CA LYS A 187 0.66 -21.31 0.63
C LYS A 187 1.69 -20.22 0.37
N LYS A 188 1.91 -19.85 -0.90
CA LYS A 188 2.81 -18.80 -1.37
C LYS A 188 2.05 -17.61 -1.91
N ILE A 189 2.73 -16.47 -2.03
CA ILE A 189 2.14 -15.23 -2.58
C ILE A 189 1.53 -15.52 -3.95
N LEU A 190 2.31 -16.12 -4.86
CA LEU A 190 1.91 -16.36 -6.25
C LEU A 190 0.91 -17.51 -6.44
N ASP A 191 0.55 -18.23 -5.37
CA ASP A 191 -0.49 -19.27 -5.42
C ASP A 191 -1.91 -18.68 -5.31
N HIS A 192 -2.05 -17.38 -5.00
CA HIS A 192 -3.35 -16.73 -4.84
C HIS A 192 -3.88 -16.24 -6.20
N ASP A 193 -5.19 -16.17 -6.34
CA ASP A 193 -5.87 -15.76 -7.57
C ASP A 193 -5.58 -14.30 -7.92
N GLN A 194 -5.59 -13.44 -6.90
CA GLN A 194 -5.40 -12.00 -7.02
C GLN A 194 -4.34 -11.52 -6.04
N VAL A 195 -3.22 -11.05 -6.60
CA VAL A 195 -2.07 -10.59 -5.82
C VAL A 195 -1.82 -9.12 -6.10
N VAL A 196 -1.61 -8.34 -5.04
CA VAL A 196 -1.17 -6.95 -5.15
C VAL A 196 0.08 -6.75 -4.31
N LEU A 197 1.11 -6.18 -4.91
CA LEU A 197 2.34 -5.76 -4.24
C LEU A 197 2.38 -4.24 -4.26
N LEU A 198 2.53 -3.64 -3.08
CA LEU A 198 2.61 -2.20 -2.91
C LEU A 198 3.75 -1.83 -1.96
N GLY A 199 4.20 -0.59 -1.98
CA GLY A 199 5.18 -0.10 -1.02
C GLY A 199 6.22 0.82 -1.61
N ASP A 200 7.17 1.24 -0.77
CA ASP A 200 8.43 1.84 -1.21
C ASP A 200 9.35 0.75 -1.77
N LEU A 201 9.25 0.55 -3.08
CA LEU A 201 10.08 -0.38 -3.83
C LEU A 201 11.47 0.19 -4.11
N ASN A 202 11.69 1.48 -3.85
CA ASN A 202 12.98 2.16 -3.89
C ASN A 202 13.71 2.14 -5.25
N TYR A 203 13.07 1.71 -6.33
CA TYR A 203 13.62 1.82 -7.69
C TYR A 203 13.80 3.30 -8.06
N ARG A 204 14.88 3.59 -8.79
CA ARG A 204 15.32 4.96 -9.09
C ARG A 204 15.31 5.22 -10.59
N ILE A 205 15.58 6.46 -10.97
CA ILE A 205 15.85 6.83 -12.36
C ILE A 205 17.32 6.56 -12.69
N SER A 206 17.57 5.89 -13.82
CA SER A 206 18.91 5.62 -14.35
C SER A 206 19.38 6.73 -15.30
N LEU A 207 19.32 7.99 -14.85
CA LEU A 207 19.83 9.15 -15.57
C LEU A 207 20.77 9.96 -14.68
N GLU A 208 21.61 10.77 -15.32
CA GLU A 208 22.41 11.77 -14.64
C GLU A 208 21.52 12.83 -13.99
N GLU A 209 22.00 13.45 -12.91
CA GLU A 209 21.21 14.41 -12.12
C GLU A 209 20.75 15.60 -12.96
N ALA A 210 21.64 16.16 -13.78
CA ALA A 210 21.34 17.35 -14.58
C ALA A 210 20.20 17.08 -15.58
N GLU A 211 20.22 15.91 -16.24
CA GLU A 211 19.20 15.50 -17.18
C GLU A 211 17.88 15.18 -16.47
N THR A 212 17.96 14.44 -15.35
CA THR A 212 16.79 14.18 -14.49
C THR A 212 16.12 15.48 -14.08
N ARG A 213 16.90 16.49 -13.68
CA ARG A 213 16.38 17.79 -13.27
C ARG A 213 15.65 18.50 -14.41
N LEU A 214 16.25 18.56 -15.59
CA LEU A 214 15.62 19.19 -16.76
C LEU A 214 14.27 18.55 -17.09
N LEU A 215 14.22 17.21 -17.15
CA LEU A 215 12.98 16.49 -17.44
C LEU A 215 11.92 16.68 -16.36
N VAL A 216 12.32 16.79 -15.09
CA VAL A 216 11.40 17.05 -13.97
C VAL A 216 10.87 18.49 -13.99
N GLU A 217 11.73 19.48 -14.26
CA GLU A 217 11.33 20.89 -14.38
C GLU A 217 10.35 21.09 -15.54
N ASP A 218 10.59 20.42 -16.67
CA ASP A 218 9.71 20.43 -17.85
C ASP A 218 8.48 19.52 -17.71
N LYS A 219 8.38 18.77 -16.60
CA LYS A 219 7.32 17.78 -16.34
C LYS A 219 7.17 16.73 -17.45
N ASN A 220 8.28 16.38 -18.09
CA ASN A 220 8.33 15.41 -19.17
C ASN A 220 8.44 13.98 -18.62
N TRP A 221 7.36 13.50 -18.00
CA TRP A 221 7.32 12.21 -17.32
C TRP A 221 7.51 11.03 -18.26
N SER A 222 7.03 11.11 -19.50
CA SER A 222 7.15 10.03 -20.48
C SER A 222 8.61 9.68 -20.76
N ILE A 223 9.46 10.69 -21.02
CA ILE A 223 10.88 10.45 -21.27
C ILE A 223 11.59 10.01 -19.99
N LEU A 224 11.24 10.61 -18.85
CA LEU A 224 11.85 10.25 -17.57
C LEU A 224 11.58 8.78 -17.19
N LEU A 225 10.36 8.27 -17.49
CA LEU A 225 9.95 6.89 -17.23
C LEU A 225 10.68 5.87 -18.11
N GLU A 226 11.20 6.24 -19.29
CA GLU A 226 12.03 5.34 -20.11
C GLU A 226 13.30 4.91 -19.36
N SER A 227 13.72 5.70 -18.36
CA SER A 227 14.87 5.42 -17.51
C SER A 227 14.50 4.94 -16.10
N ASP A 228 13.22 4.66 -15.82
CA ASP A 228 12.77 4.11 -14.55
C ASP A 228 13.25 2.66 -14.39
N GLN A 229 14.00 2.38 -13.32
CA GLN A 229 14.60 1.07 -13.11
C GLN A 229 13.56 -0.05 -13.01
N LEU A 230 12.38 0.20 -12.41
CA LEU A 230 11.36 -0.86 -12.28
C LEU A 230 10.76 -1.19 -13.64
N LEU A 231 10.43 -0.17 -14.45
CA LEU A 231 9.92 -0.39 -15.81
C LEU A 231 10.94 -1.07 -16.72
N ILE A 232 12.23 -0.74 -16.56
CA ILE A 232 13.31 -1.47 -17.24
C ILE A 232 13.33 -2.93 -16.80
N GLU A 233 13.25 -3.23 -15.49
CA GLU A 233 13.19 -4.62 -15.00
C GLU A 233 11.97 -5.38 -15.55
N PHE A 234 10.82 -4.72 -15.67
CA PHE A 234 9.61 -5.27 -16.32
C PHE A 234 9.90 -5.66 -17.78
N SER A 235 10.50 -4.75 -18.55
CA SER A 235 10.79 -4.99 -19.99
C SER A 235 11.72 -6.18 -20.23
N THR A 236 12.58 -6.50 -19.26
CA THR A 236 13.54 -7.61 -19.36
C THR A 236 12.98 -8.99 -18.98
N GLY A 237 11.73 -9.07 -18.51
CA GLY A 237 11.03 -10.34 -18.27
C GLY A 237 11.60 -11.21 -17.14
N ARG A 238 12.21 -10.61 -16.10
CA ARG A 238 12.84 -11.33 -14.98
C ARG A 238 11.85 -11.63 -13.83
N HIS A 239 12.14 -11.14 -12.62
CA HIS A 239 11.40 -11.42 -11.39
C HIS A 239 9.95 -10.91 -11.40
N PHE A 240 9.62 -10.04 -12.36
CA PHE A 240 8.32 -9.42 -12.51
C PHE A 240 7.50 -9.98 -13.67
N ASP A 241 7.87 -11.15 -14.22
CA ASP A 241 7.05 -11.82 -15.23
C ASP A 241 5.60 -12.02 -14.71
N GLY A 242 4.62 -11.68 -15.55
CA GLY A 242 3.18 -11.73 -15.22
C GLY A 242 2.66 -10.65 -14.25
N TRP A 243 3.52 -9.74 -13.76
CA TRP A 243 3.07 -8.56 -13.03
C TRP A 243 2.67 -7.44 -13.98
N GLN A 244 1.78 -6.58 -13.51
CA GLN A 244 1.26 -5.42 -14.22
C GLN A 244 1.36 -4.18 -13.33
N GLU A 245 1.52 -3.02 -13.96
CA GLU A 245 1.47 -1.71 -13.31
C GLU A 245 0.63 -0.75 -14.17
N GLY A 246 -0.02 0.21 -13.51
CA GLY A 246 -0.81 1.23 -14.16
C GLY A 246 0.05 2.23 -14.92
N LEU A 247 -0.57 2.93 -15.87
CA LEU A 247 0.10 4.06 -16.50
C LEU A 247 0.38 5.14 -15.45
N ILE A 248 1.65 5.44 -15.23
CA ILE A 248 2.08 6.53 -14.34
C ILE A 248 1.88 7.85 -15.08
N THR A 249 0.97 8.68 -14.56
CA THR A 249 0.66 10.02 -15.09
C THR A 249 0.96 11.14 -14.08
N PHE A 250 1.52 10.77 -12.93
CA PHE A 250 1.84 11.67 -11.82
C PHE A 250 3.36 11.86 -11.67
N SER A 251 3.75 12.94 -11.01
CA SER A 251 5.16 13.28 -10.79
C SER A 251 5.88 12.27 -9.87
N PRO A 252 7.23 12.19 -9.92
CA PRO A 252 8.00 11.37 -8.98
C PRO A 252 7.58 11.59 -7.53
N THR A 253 7.42 10.51 -6.76
CA THR A 253 6.87 10.55 -5.39
C THR A 253 7.93 10.82 -4.33
N TYR A 254 9.20 10.73 -4.70
CA TYR A 254 10.36 10.98 -3.85
C TYR A 254 11.37 11.83 -4.62
N LYS A 255 12.25 12.66 -4.04
CA LYS A 255 12.35 13.07 -2.64
C LYS A 255 11.93 14.53 -2.50
N TYR A 256 10.98 14.83 -1.65
CA TYR A 256 10.54 16.19 -1.38
C TYR A 256 11.18 16.76 -0.11
N HIS A 257 11.19 18.09 0.01
CA HIS A 257 11.29 18.71 1.33
C HIS A 257 9.96 18.46 2.09
N PRO A 258 9.99 18.05 3.38
CA PRO A 258 8.77 17.90 4.16
C PRO A 258 7.94 19.19 4.18
N ASN A 259 6.61 19.03 4.12
CA ASN A 259 5.63 20.11 4.04
C ASN A 259 5.77 21.04 2.82
N SER A 260 6.43 20.60 1.75
CA SER A 260 6.70 21.39 0.56
C SER A 260 6.56 20.56 -0.72
N ASP A 261 6.11 21.17 -1.82
CA ASP A 261 6.09 20.56 -3.16
C ASP A 261 7.41 20.71 -3.91
N GLN A 262 8.45 21.20 -3.24
CA GLN A 262 9.79 21.29 -3.80
C GLN A 262 10.55 19.98 -3.61
N TYR A 263 11.11 19.46 -4.70
CA TYR A 263 12.06 18.36 -4.64
C TYR A 263 13.33 18.79 -3.90
N TYR A 264 13.90 17.84 -3.16
CA TYR A 264 15.19 17.98 -2.51
C TYR A 264 16.31 17.82 -3.56
N TRP A 265 16.67 18.92 -4.22
CA TRP A 265 17.75 18.94 -5.21
C TRP A 265 19.15 18.98 -4.57
N CYS A 266 20.17 18.57 -5.32
CA CYS A 266 21.55 18.45 -4.83
C CYS A 266 22.20 19.76 -4.34
N PHE A 267 21.63 20.93 -4.67
CA PHE A 267 22.13 22.25 -4.28
C PHE A 267 21.66 22.69 -2.87
N ASP A 268 20.62 22.07 -2.30
CA ASP A 268 20.13 22.32 -0.93
C ASP A 268 20.86 21.47 0.14
N GLY A 269 21.89 20.75 -0.26
CA GLY A 269 22.66 19.86 0.59
C GLY A 269 23.60 20.61 1.53
N ALA A 270 23.20 20.81 2.79
CA ALA A 270 24.16 20.96 3.87
C ALA A 270 25.19 19.81 3.80
N LEU A 271 26.49 20.10 4.06
CA LEU A 271 27.56 19.09 4.06
C LEU A 271 27.12 17.83 4.83
N GLY A 272 27.21 16.66 4.18
CA GLY A 272 27.01 15.36 4.83
C GLY A 272 25.64 14.68 4.63
N LYS A 273 24.65 15.29 3.97
CA LYS A 273 23.37 14.62 3.65
C LYS A 273 23.43 13.84 2.34
N LYS A 274 22.81 12.64 2.30
CA LYS A 274 22.72 11.79 1.09
C LYS A 274 21.89 12.49 0.02
N LYS A 275 22.54 12.88 -1.08
CA LYS A 275 21.94 13.47 -2.28
C LYS A 275 21.17 12.40 -3.06
N ARG A 276 19.89 12.63 -3.38
CA ARG A 276 19.04 11.71 -4.13
C ARG A 276 18.20 12.49 -5.13
N ALA A 277 18.31 12.15 -6.41
CA ALA A 277 17.44 12.67 -7.45
C ALA A 277 15.99 12.17 -7.25
N PRO A 278 14.99 12.89 -7.78
CA PRO A 278 13.61 12.42 -7.75
C PRO A 278 13.41 11.06 -8.43
N ALA A 279 12.47 10.26 -7.91
CA ALA A 279 12.14 8.94 -8.40
C ALA A 279 10.72 8.51 -8.00
N TRP A 280 10.14 7.57 -8.75
CA TRP A 280 8.93 6.85 -8.37
C TRP A 280 9.30 5.64 -7.51
N CYS A 281 9.55 5.91 -6.22
CA CYS A 281 9.88 4.89 -5.23
C CYS A 281 8.64 4.08 -4.80
N ASP A 282 7.49 4.74 -4.69
CA ASP A 282 6.25 4.20 -4.16
C ASP A 282 5.38 3.65 -5.29
N ARG A 283 5.12 2.34 -5.30
CA ARG A 283 4.54 1.64 -6.46
C ARG A 283 3.43 0.69 -6.06
N ILE A 284 2.52 0.39 -6.99
CA ILE A 284 1.44 -0.59 -6.80
C ILE A 284 1.37 -1.47 -8.05
N LEU A 285 1.76 -2.73 -7.88
CA LEU A 285 1.80 -3.76 -8.91
C LEU A 285 0.74 -4.81 -8.61
N TRP A 286 0.18 -5.44 -9.63
CA TRP A 286 -0.73 -6.57 -9.45
C TRP A 286 -0.43 -7.74 -10.38
N ARG A 287 -0.91 -8.92 -10.00
CA ARG A 287 -0.82 -10.16 -10.76
C ARG A 287 -2.08 -10.98 -10.55
N GLY A 288 -2.48 -11.72 -11.57
CA GLY A 288 -3.67 -12.57 -11.56
C GLY A 288 -4.76 -12.05 -12.49
N LYS A 289 -5.88 -12.79 -12.55
CA LYS A 289 -7.07 -12.41 -13.32
C LYS A 289 -8.12 -11.81 -12.39
N GLY A 290 -9.05 -11.02 -12.95
CA GLY A 290 -10.16 -10.44 -12.19
C GLY A 290 -9.83 -9.15 -11.44
N LEU A 291 -8.59 -8.65 -11.51
CA LEU A 291 -8.24 -7.29 -11.08
C LEU A 291 -8.16 -6.36 -12.30
N LYS A 292 -9.00 -5.34 -12.32
CA LYS A 292 -8.94 -4.25 -13.29
C LYS A 292 -8.69 -2.94 -12.57
N GLN A 293 -7.49 -2.37 -12.75
CA GLN A 293 -7.18 -1.06 -12.21
C GLN A 293 -8.01 0.02 -12.92
N ILE A 294 -8.67 0.88 -12.15
CA ILE A 294 -9.50 1.98 -12.64
C ILE A 294 -8.91 3.36 -12.32
N GLN A 295 -8.02 3.43 -11.35
CA GLN A 295 -7.35 4.67 -10.94
C GLN A 295 -5.94 4.36 -10.45
N TYR A 296 -4.99 5.22 -10.78
CA TYR A 296 -3.61 5.16 -10.29
C TYR A 296 -3.02 6.56 -10.20
N ASP A 297 -2.88 7.09 -8.99
CA ASP A 297 -2.53 8.48 -8.75
C ASP A 297 -1.78 8.70 -7.43
N THR A 298 -1.47 9.97 -7.17
CA THR A 298 -0.90 10.45 -5.91
C THR A 298 -1.88 11.43 -5.24
N CYS A 299 -1.76 11.61 -3.92
CA CYS A 299 -2.61 12.55 -3.19
C CYS A 299 -1.84 13.81 -2.77
N ASN A 300 -2.60 14.86 -2.44
CA ASN A 300 -2.04 16.15 -2.06
C ASN A 300 -1.64 16.19 -0.58
N TYR A 301 -0.79 15.24 -0.17
CA TYR A 301 -0.37 15.05 1.21
C TYR A 301 1.14 15.24 1.33
N ARG A 302 1.57 16.16 2.21
CA ARG A 302 2.94 16.71 2.20
C ARG A 302 3.76 16.43 3.46
N LEU A 303 3.27 15.62 4.41
CA LEU A 303 3.96 15.47 5.70
C LEU A 303 5.32 14.77 5.58
N SER A 304 5.48 13.92 4.57
CA SER A 304 6.68 13.14 4.31
C SER A 304 7.51 13.72 3.16
N ASP A 305 8.77 13.29 3.05
CA ASP A 305 9.58 13.44 1.85
C ASP A 305 9.15 12.50 0.71
N HIS A 306 8.17 11.63 0.97
CA HIS A 306 7.40 10.89 -0.02
C HIS A 306 6.01 11.48 -0.24
N ARG A 307 5.41 11.17 -1.40
CA ARG A 307 3.99 11.40 -1.68
C ARG A 307 3.25 10.07 -1.68
N PRO A 308 2.10 9.95 -0.98
CA PRO A 308 1.35 8.71 -1.01
C PRO A 308 0.87 8.40 -2.42
N VAL A 309 0.86 7.11 -2.74
CA VAL A 309 0.39 6.57 -4.01
C VAL A 309 -0.85 5.73 -3.76
N ARG A 310 -1.87 5.92 -4.60
CA ARG A 310 -3.15 5.23 -4.51
C ARG A 310 -3.47 4.53 -5.81
N ALA A 311 -4.08 3.36 -5.69
CA ALA A 311 -4.70 2.67 -6.80
C ALA A 311 -6.09 2.19 -6.42
N VAL A 312 -7.00 2.16 -7.38
CA VAL A 312 -8.34 1.60 -7.20
C VAL A 312 -8.54 0.49 -8.23
N PHE A 313 -9.13 -0.61 -7.80
CA PHE A 313 -9.41 -1.77 -8.65
C PHE A 313 -10.87 -2.18 -8.56
N HIS A 314 -11.45 -2.56 -9.70
CA HIS A 314 -12.54 -3.52 -9.70
C HIS A 314 -11.96 -4.93 -9.55
N ALA A 315 -12.49 -5.67 -8.58
CA ALA A 315 -12.11 -7.04 -8.27
C ALA A 315 -13.31 -7.97 -8.50
N GLU A 316 -13.14 -8.93 -9.39
CA GLU A 316 -14.11 -10.01 -9.65
C GLU A 316 -13.88 -11.16 -8.66
N CYS A 317 -14.93 -11.58 -7.97
CA CYS A 317 -14.90 -12.68 -7.01
C CYS A 317 -15.87 -13.79 -7.41
N VAL A 318 -15.42 -15.03 -7.36
CA VAL A 318 -16.24 -16.21 -7.64
C VAL A 318 -17.10 -16.51 -6.42
N ILE A 319 -18.42 -16.64 -6.62
CA ILE A 319 -19.37 -17.03 -5.58
C ILE A 319 -19.73 -18.50 -5.75
N ARG A 320 -19.67 -19.27 -4.65
CA ARG A 320 -19.98 -20.70 -4.67
C ARG A 320 -21.44 -20.95 -5.05
N GLY A 321 -21.64 -21.76 -6.08
CA GLY A 321 -22.97 -22.18 -6.52
C GLY A 321 -23.70 -21.15 -7.39
N ASP A 322 -23.03 -20.06 -7.74
CA ASP A 322 -23.51 -19.08 -8.71
C ASP A 322 -22.63 -19.15 -9.97
N ALA A 323 -23.23 -18.95 -11.15
CA ALA A 323 -22.48 -18.82 -12.40
C ALA A 323 -21.92 -17.39 -12.56
N ASP A 324 -22.42 -16.45 -11.77
CA ASP A 324 -22.05 -15.04 -11.82
C ASP A 324 -20.91 -14.71 -10.84
N CYS A 325 -20.06 -13.75 -11.23
CA CYS A 325 -19.03 -13.16 -10.37
C CYS A 325 -19.58 -11.93 -9.63
N ALA A 326 -19.28 -11.77 -8.35
CA ALA A 326 -19.47 -10.50 -7.66
C ALA A 326 -18.33 -9.54 -7.99
N CYS A 327 -18.66 -8.27 -8.25
CA CYS A 327 -17.68 -7.20 -8.43
C CYS A 327 -17.62 -6.36 -7.15
N GLY A 328 -16.43 -6.15 -6.61
CA GLY A 328 -16.17 -5.22 -5.52
C GLY A 328 -15.11 -4.19 -5.89
N CYS A 329 -15.10 -3.05 -5.22
CA CYS A 329 -14.11 -2.00 -5.43
C CYS A 329 -13.07 -1.98 -4.29
N ILE A 330 -11.80 -2.16 -4.63
CA ILE A 330 -10.69 -2.19 -3.67
C ILE A 330 -9.85 -0.92 -3.84
N ALA A 331 -9.76 -0.12 -2.78
CA ALA A 331 -8.86 1.02 -2.70
C ALA A 331 -7.57 0.61 -1.99
N LEU A 332 -6.44 0.88 -2.63
CA LEU A 332 -5.10 0.60 -2.13
C LEU A 332 -4.35 1.90 -1.97
N SER A 333 -3.60 2.03 -0.87
CA SER A 333 -2.68 3.15 -0.69
C SER A 333 -1.35 2.70 -0.12
N SER A 334 -0.27 3.29 -0.62
CA SER A 334 1.08 3.19 -0.08
C SER A 334 1.60 4.57 0.34
N SER A 335 2.27 4.68 1.49
CA SER A 335 3.01 5.89 1.91
C SER A 335 4.23 5.53 2.77
N SER A 336 5.26 6.37 2.73
CA SER A 336 6.39 6.33 3.67
C SER A 336 6.32 7.54 4.59
N GLU A 337 6.46 7.36 5.91
CA GLU A 337 6.19 8.39 6.95
C GLU A 337 7.38 8.78 7.83
#